data_AF-A0A9N9JZI6-F1
#
_entry.id   AF-A0A9N9JZI6-F1
#
_cell.length_a   1.000
_cell.length_b   1.000
_cell.length_c   1.000
_cell.angle_alpha   90.00
_cell.angle_beta   90.00
_cell.angle_gamma   90.00
#
_symmetry.space_group_name_H-M   'P 1'
#
loop_
_entity.id
_entity.type
_entity.pdbx_description
1 polymer ?
#
loop_
_entity_poly.entity_id
_entity_poly.type
_entity_poly.pdbx_seq_one_letter_code
_entity_poly.pdbx_strand_id
1 'polypeptide(L)'
;GDGPKRIDLEQMREKNLLHDRVEFLGPVMHHEVHNGHIFLNTSLTEAFCIGMVEAACCGLLVVSTKVGGVPEVLPRHMIIFSKPEEEVFITISSGITTDLVNAVSKAIKMIRLKEVVPTKFHDEIKEMYSWCNVAERTEKVYDKIWKLKTPPLMERLRRYYGCGIWAGKIFCVVMAVDYLFWRFLEWLFPADEIDIAPAFPYQKYRK
;
A
#
# COMPACT_ATOMS: atom_id res chain seq x y z
N GLY A 1 -14.53 8.84 4.46
CA GLY A 1 -14.84 7.43 4.22
C GLY A 1 -15.89 6.93 5.18
N ASP A 2 -16.02 5.61 5.28
CA ASP A 2 -16.93 4.91 6.20
C ASP A 2 -16.22 3.68 6.80
N GLY A 3 -16.79 3.08 7.85
CA GLY A 3 -16.22 1.89 8.47
C GLY A 3 -16.81 1.53 9.83
N PRO A 4 -16.35 0.43 10.46
CA PRO A 4 -16.94 -0.10 11.69
C PRO A 4 -16.86 0.87 12.88
N LYS A 5 -15.87 1.77 12.88
CA LYS A 5 -15.70 2.80 13.92
C LYS A 5 -16.48 4.09 13.67
N ARG A 6 -17.33 4.15 12.64
CA ARG A 6 -18.08 5.36 12.28
C ARG A 6 -18.94 5.86 13.44
N ILE A 7 -19.71 4.97 14.06
CA ILE A 7 -20.61 5.29 15.17
C ILE A 7 -19.81 5.80 16.38
N ASP A 8 -18.71 5.12 16.73
CA ASP A 8 -17.83 5.53 17.84
C ASP A 8 -17.29 6.96 17.65
N LEU A 9 -16.92 7.32 16.41
CA LEU A 9 -16.40 8.65 16.08
C LEU A 9 -17.48 9.74 16.13
N GLU A 10 -18.70 9.43 15.70
CA GLU A 10 -19.83 10.35 15.81
C GLU A 10 -20.20 10.63 17.27
N GLN A 11 -20.25 9.58 18.10
CA GLN A 11 -20.45 9.71 19.55
C GLN A 11 -19.31 10.51 20.20
N MET A 12 -18.06 10.31 19.78
CA MET A 12 -16.92 11.05 20.30
C MET A 12 -17.00 12.54 19.92
N ARG A 13 -17.44 12.87 18.70
CA ARG A 13 -17.69 14.25 18.27
C ARG A 13 -18.78 14.91 19.12
N GLU A 14 -19.88 14.20 19.38
CA GLU A 14 -21.00 14.68 20.22
C GLU A 14 -20.56 14.94 21.65
N LYS A 15 -19.92 13.96 22.27
CA LYS A 15 -19.44 14.04 23.65
C LYS A 15 -18.49 15.22 23.88
N ASN A 16 -17.68 15.56 22.88
CA ASN A 16 -16.71 16.66 22.94
C ASN A 16 -17.21 17.97 22.32
N LEU A 17 -18.49 18.06 21.91
CA LEU A 17 -19.10 19.26 21.32
C LEU A 17 -18.34 19.79 20.09
N LEU A 18 -17.89 18.88 19.22
CA LEU A 18 -17.05 19.21 18.05
C LEU A 18 -17.84 19.32 16.74
N HIS A 19 -19.16 19.45 16.78
CA HIS A 19 -20.03 19.48 15.59
C HIS A 19 -19.62 20.55 14.57
N ASP A 20 -19.26 21.75 15.04
CA ASP A 20 -18.90 22.88 14.17
C ASP A 20 -17.46 22.80 13.63
N ARG A 21 -16.67 21.83 14.09
CA ARG A 21 -15.23 21.71 13.78
C ARG A 21 -14.86 20.41 13.08
N VAL A 22 -15.72 19.40 13.16
CA VAL A 22 -15.49 18.06 12.60
C VAL A 22 -16.66 17.67 11.73
N GLU A 23 -16.41 17.71 10.43
CA GLU A 23 -17.34 17.27 9.40
C GLU A 23 -16.96 15.88 8.91
N PHE A 24 -17.95 14.99 8.83
CA PHE A 24 -17.76 13.64 8.32
C PHE A 24 -18.34 13.50 6.91
N LEU A 25 -17.49 13.64 5.89
CA LEU A 25 -17.93 13.66 4.49
C LEU A 25 -18.41 12.32 3.92
N GLY A 26 -18.11 11.19 4.59
CA GLY A 26 -18.43 9.87 4.03
C GLY A 26 -17.52 9.49 2.84
N PRO A 27 -17.93 8.58 1.96
CA PRO A 27 -17.22 8.31 0.71
C PRO A 27 -17.30 9.52 -0.23
N VAL A 28 -16.16 9.97 -0.75
CA VAL A 28 -16.04 11.13 -1.65
C VAL A 28 -15.41 10.65 -2.95
N MET A 29 -15.87 11.18 -4.09
CA MET A 29 -15.28 10.84 -5.39
C MET A 29 -13.86 11.40 -5.48
N HIS A 30 -12.97 10.68 -6.15
CA HIS A 30 -11.54 11.04 -6.18
C HIS A 30 -11.26 12.45 -6.74
N HIS A 31 -12.09 12.93 -7.67
CA HIS A 31 -11.97 14.28 -8.24
C HIS A 31 -12.54 15.40 -7.36
N GLU A 32 -13.27 15.05 -6.29
CA GLU A 32 -13.92 15.97 -5.36
C GLU A 32 -13.15 16.10 -4.04
N VAL A 33 -11.98 15.46 -3.92
CA VAL A 33 -11.16 15.54 -2.70
C VAL A 33 -10.62 16.97 -2.58
N HIS A 34 -11.22 17.74 -1.68
CA HIS A 34 -11.01 19.19 -1.52
C HIS A 34 -9.67 19.58 -0.88
N ASN A 35 -9.31 20.85 -1.09
CA ASN A 35 -8.17 21.57 -0.54
C ASN A 35 -8.07 21.46 1.00
N GLY A 36 -7.05 20.74 1.47
CA GLY A 36 -6.56 20.80 2.84
C GLY A 36 -5.20 21.47 2.91
N HIS A 37 -4.72 21.72 4.13
CA HIS A 37 -3.33 22.13 4.37
C HIS A 37 -2.48 20.99 4.93
N ILE A 38 -3.11 20.10 5.70
CA ILE A 38 -2.47 18.98 6.39
C ILE A 38 -3.27 17.72 6.09
N PHE A 39 -2.59 16.64 5.72
CA PHE A 39 -3.14 15.31 5.70
C PHE A 39 -2.69 14.54 6.95
N LEU A 40 -3.64 13.93 7.64
CA LEU A 40 -3.40 13.26 8.92
C LEU A 40 -3.65 11.76 8.78
N ASN A 41 -2.63 10.95 9.06
CA ASN A 41 -2.73 9.49 9.06
C ASN A 41 -2.25 8.90 10.40
N THR A 42 -3.19 8.47 11.23
CA THR A 42 -2.92 7.94 12.59
C THR A 42 -3.07 6.41 12.66
N SER A 43 -2.84 5.71 11.55
CA SER A 43 -2.95 4.25 11.50
C SER A 43 -1.93 3.57 12.41
N LEU A 44 -2.33 2.47 13.06
CA LEU A 44 -1.43 1.65 13.87
C LEU A 44 -0.58 0.70 13.01
N THR A 45 -1.09 0.34 11.84
CA THR A 45 -0.39 -0.47 10.84
C THR A 45 -0.67 0.10 9.46
N GLU A 46 0.38 0.19 8.64
CA GLU A 46 0.27 0.72 7.28
C GLU A 46 1.47 0.23 6.45
N ALA A 47 1.23 -0.19 5.21
CA ALA A 47 2.29 -0.66 4.35
C ALA A 47 2.89 0.49 3.53
N PHE A 48 2.03 1.23 2.82
CA PHE A 48 2.47 2.29 1.90
C PHE A 48 1.58 3.54 1.98
N CYS A 49 0.29 3.41 2.29
CA CYS A 49 -0.68 4.52 2.31
C CYS A 49 -0.74 5.32 0.99
N ILE A 50 -1.47 4.83 0.00
CA ILE A 50 -1.62 5.54 -1.29
C ILE A 50 -2.20 6.95 -1.09
N GLY A 51 -3.17 7.10 -0.19
CA GLY A 51 -3.77 8.41 0.11
C GLY A 51 -2.79 9.45 0.65
N MET A 52 -1.69 9.01 1.27
CA MET A 52 -0.62 9.92 1.72
C MET A 52 0.18 10.48 0.55
N VAL A 53 0.47 9.66 -0.46
CA VAL A 53 1.12 10.10 -1.70
C VAL A 53 0.20 11.04 -2.48
N GLU A 54 -1.09 10.71 -2.58
CA GLU A 54 -2.10 11.57 -3.20
C GLU A 54 -2.20 12.94 -2.51
N ALA A 55 -2.20 12.96 -1.18
CA ALA A 55 -2.21 14.21 -0.43
C ALA A 55 -0.95 15.05 -0.66
N ALA A 56 0.23 14.42 -0.69
CA ALA A 56 1.48 15.09 -0.99
C ALA A 56 1.52 15.61 -2.44
N CYS A 57 0.96 14.87 -3.41
CA CYS A 57 0.77 15.32 -4.79
C CYS A 57 -0.06 16.61 -4.87
N CYS A 58 -1.08 16.74 -4.01
CA CYS A 58 -1.90 17.92 -3.87
C CYS A 58 -1.22 19.04 -3.06
N GLY A 59 0.01 18.82 -2.60
CA GLY A 59 0.83 19.80 -1.87
C GLY A 59 0.48 19.95 -0.39
N LEU A 60 -0.24 18.98 0.20
CA LEU A 60 -0.53 18.97 1.63
C LEU A 60 0.71 18.50 2.40
N LEU A 61 0.93 19.11 3.57
CA LEU A 61 1.91 18.59 4.52
C LEU A 61 1.35 17.35 5.21
N VAL A 62 2.13 16.27 5.26
CA VAL A 62 1.67 15.02 5.87
C VAL A 62 2.09 14.97 7.34
N VAL A 63 1.17 14.58 8.20
CA VAL A 63 1.45 14.15 9.57
C VAL A 63 1.02 12.69 9.70
N SER A 64 1.94 11.80 10.08
CA SER A 64 1.62 10.38 10.17
C SER A 64 2.34 9.67 11.31
N THR A 65 1.74 8.59 11.80
CA THR A 65 2.40 7.63 12.69
C THR A 65 3.57 6.93 11.98
N LYS A 66 4.66 6.72 12.70
CA LYS A 66 5.86 6.06 12.15
C LYS A 66 5.74 4.52 12.23
N VAL A 67 4.92 3.92 11.38
CA VAL A 67 4.63 2.48 11.38
C VAL A 67 4.85 1.83 10.01
N GLY A 68 5.15 0.53 10.00
CA GLY A 68 5.33 -0.27 8.77
C GLY A 68 6.27 0.38 7.75
N GLY A 69 5.83 0.49 6.49
CA GLY A 69 6.63 1.07 5.39
C GLY A 69 6.48 2.59 5.22
N VAL A 70 5.62 3.26 6.00
CA VAL A 70 5.38 4.72 5.92
C VAL A 70 6.67 5.56 5.94
N PRO A 71 7.71 5.24 6.75
CA PRO A 71 8.95 6.02 6.77
C PRO A 71 9.72 6.07 5.45
N GLU A 72 9.41 5.18 4.50
CA GLU A 72 10.07 5.08 3.20
C GLU A 72 9.32 5.80 2.07
N VAL A 73 8.08 6.24 2.33
CA VAL A 73 7.16 6.72 1.28
C VAL A 73 7.38 8.20 0.93
N LEU A 74 7.72 9.04 1.90
CA LEU A 74 7.88 10.47 1.67
C LEU A 74 9.20 11.00 2.23
N PRO A 75 9.84 11.97 1.54
CA PRO A 75 10.99 12.68 2.08
C PRO A 75 10.66 13.39 3.40
N ARG A 76 11.66 13.49 4.30
CA ARG A 76 11.49 14.05 5.67
C ARG A 76 10.96 15.48 5.73
N HIS A 77 11.01 16.24 4.65
CA HIS A 77 10.51 17.61 4.60
C HIS A 77 9.02 17.70 4.21
N MET A 78 8.43 16.60 3.72
CA MET A 78 7.01 16.50 3.35
C MET A 78 6.16 15.79 4.42
N ILE A 79 6.81 15.11 5.37
CA ILE A 79 6.16 14.31 6.40
C ILE A 79 6.72 14.61 7.79
N ILE A 80 5.82 14.77 8.76
CA ILE A 80 6.15 14.85 10.18
C ILE A 80 5.64 13.58 10.85
N PHE A 81 6.53 12.89 11.55
CA PHE A 81 6.18 11.66 12.25
C PHE A 81 5.71 11.94 13.68
N SER A 82 4.69 11.19 14.10
CA SER A 82 4.33 10.98 15.50
C SER A 82 4.52 9.50 15.89
N LYS A 83 4.69 9.24 17.18
CA LYS A 83 4.72 7.88 17.72
C LYS A 83 3.31 7.28 17.81
N PRO A 84 3.12 5.99 17.53
CA PRO A 84 1.83 5.31 17.72
C PRO A 84 1.50 5.12 19.21
N GLU A 85 0.22 5.16 19.57
CA GLU A 85 -0.25 5.14 20.96
C GLU A 85 0.03 3.82 21.70
N GLU A 86 0.10 2.68 21.01
CA GLU A 86 0.32 1.36 21.65
C GLU A 86 1.72 1.22 22.28
N GLU A 87 2.74 1.94 21.78
CA GLU A 87 4.06 2.00 22.41
C GLU A 87 4.09 2.93 23.64
N VAL A 88 3.10 3.83 23.77
CA VAL A 88 3.00 4.83 24.85
C VAL A 88 2.25 4.29 26.07
N PHE A 89 1.49 3.19 25.94
CA PHE A 89 0.79 2.57 27.08
C PHE A 89 1.74 2.09 28.20
N ILE A 90 3.01 1.82 27.87
CA ILE A 90 4.05 1.42 28.84
C ILE A 90 4.63 2.64 29.58
N THR A 91 4.41 3.87 29.09
CA THR A 91 4.95 5.10 29.69
C THR A 91 3.82 6.02 30.18
N ILE A 92 3.33 5.66 31.37
CA ILE A 92 2.79 6.54 32.42
C ILE A 92 1.36 7.07 32.22
N SER A 93 0.60 6.90 33.31
CA SER A 93 -0.73 7.39 33.66
C SER A 93 -0.97 8.91 33.54
N SER A 94 -0.34 9.63 32.61
CA SER A 94 -0.57 11.05 32.35
C SER A 94 -0.09 11.43 30.94
N GLY A 95 -0.99 11.48 29.95
CA GLY A 95 -0.75 12.22 28.71
C GLY A 95 -0.74 11.45 27.38
N ILE A 96 -1.74 10.59 27.14
CA ILE A 96 -2.19 10.32 25.76
C ILE A 96 -2.55 11.68 25.14
N THR A 97 -2.08 11.97 23.91
CA THR A 97 -2.30 13.15 23.03
C THR A 97 -1.11 14.06 22.74
N THR A 98 -0.03 14.07 23.53
CA THR A 98 1.00 15.13 23.34
C THR A 98 1.77 15.03 22.02
N ASP A 99 2.24 13.84 21.62
CA ASP A 99 3.13 13.75 20.46
C ASP A 99 2.43 14.03 19.12
N LEU A 100 1.23 13.46 18.91
CA LEU A 100 0.42 13.77 17.73
C LEU A 100 0.02 15.26 17.71
N VAL A 101 -0.44 15.80 18.84
CA VAL A 101 -0.80 17.23 18.94
C VAL A 101 0.42 18.11 18.71
N ASN A 102 1.61 17.72 19.19
CA ASN A 102 2.87 18.42 18.94
C ASN A 102 3.26 18.37 17.46
N ALA A 103 3.13 17.21 16.81
CA ALA A 103 3.41 17.03 15.39
C ALA A 103 2.47 17.89 14.52
N VAL A 104 1.17 17.88 14.81
CA VAL A 104 0.17 18.74 14.14
C VAL A 104 0.43 20.22 14.44
N SER A 105 0.76 20.57 15.69
CA SER A 105 1.10 21.96 16.05
C SER A 105 2.34 22.46 15.32
N LYS A 106 3.34 21.58 15.14
CA LYS A 106 4.53 21.87 14.33
C LYS A 106 4.17 22.05 12.86
N ALA A 107 3.35 21.16 12.29
CA ALA A 107 2.85 21.28 10.92
C ALA A 107 2.13 22.62 10.69
N ILE A 108 1.23 23.02 11.59
CA ILE A 108 0.53 24.30 11.54
C ILE A 108 1.51 25.48 11.56
N LYS A 109 2.57 25.43 12.39
CA LYS A 109 3.61 26.46 12.43
C LYS A 109 4.35 26.56 11.09
N MET A 110 4.77 25.44 10.52
CA MET A 110 5.49 25.40 9.23
C MET A 110 4.64 26.00 8.10
N ILE A 111 3.34 25.68 8.07
CA ILE A 111 2.40 26.25 7.09
C ILE A 111 2.24 27.76 7.29
N ARG A 112 2.08 28.22 8.54
CA ARG A 112 1.96 29.65 8.86
C ARG A 112 3.22 30.44 8.49
N LEU A 113 4.39 29.83 8.63
CA LEU A 113 5.68 30.39 8.23
C LEU A 113 5.94 30.29 6.72
N LYS A 114 5.01 29.69 5.95
CA LYS A 114 5.13 29.45 4.49
C LYS A 114 6.38 28.65 4.12
N GLU A 115 6.81 27.75 4.99
CA GLU A 115 7.93 26.82 4.72
C GLU A 115 7.51 25.69 3.76
N VAL A 116 6.21 25.41 3.69
CA VAL A 116 5.64 24.42 2.79
C VAL A 116 5.30 25.09 1.46
N VAL A 117 5.88 24.58 0.37
CA VAL A 117 5.65 25.06 -0.99
C VAL A 117 4.93 23.95 -1.78
N PRO A 118 3.60 24.04 -1.98
CA PRO A 118 2.79 23.00 -2.61
C PRO A 118 3.30 22.55 -3.99
N THR A 119 3.72 23.50 -4.84
CA THR A 119 4.21 23.20 -6.19
C THR A 119 5.46 22.34 -6.16
N LYS A 120 6.39 22.62 -5.23
CA LYS A 120 7.61 21.83 -5.06
C LYS A 120 7.30 20.40 -4.62
N PHE A 121 6.31 20.23 -3.74
CA PHE A 121 5.90 18.89 -3.31
C PHE A 121 5.37 18.08 -4.50
N HIS A 122 4.48 18.68 -5.29
CA HIS A 122 3.96 18.06 -6.50
C HIS A 122 5.07 17.64 -7.47
N ASP A 123 6.00 18.55 -7.77
CA ASP A 123 7.08 18.31 -8.73
C ASP A 123 8.01 17.17 -8.27
N GLU A 124 8.39 17.13 -6.99
CA GLU A 124 9.22 16.04 -6.47
C GLU A 124 8.48 14.70 -6.45
N ILE A 125 7.20 14.68 -6.06
CA ILE A 125 6.40 13.45 -6.01
C ILE A 125 6.19 12.86 -7.39
N LYS A 126 5.96 13.70 -8.40
CA LYS A 126 5.82 13.30 -9.81
C LYS A 126 7.04 12.53 -10.32
N GLU A 127 8.24 12.91 -9.89
CA GLU A 127 9.48 12.23 -10.27
C GLU A 127 9.71 10.92 -9.49
N MET A 128 9.23 10.83 -8.25
CA MET A 128 9.36 9.63 -7.41
C MET A 128 8.32 8.56 -7.72
N TYR A 129 7.08 8.96 -8.01
CA TYR A 129 5.93 8.07 -8.13
C TYR A 129 5.19 8.28 -9.45
N SER A 130 5.34 7.33 -10.36
CA SER A 130 4.65 7.32 -11.66
C SER A 130 4.13 5.94 -11.98
N TRP A 131 2.82 5.83 -12.22
CA TRP A 131 2.21 4.58 -12.67
C TRP A 131 2.80 4.07 -13.99
N CYS A 132 3.23 4.96 -14.88
CA CYS A 132 3.93 4.57 -16.10
C CYS A 132 5.26 3.89 -15.80
N ASN A 133 6.04 4.44 -14.85
CA ASN A 133 7.30 3.84 -14.41
C ASN A 133 7.08 2.49 -13.71
N VAL A 134 6.08 2.41 -12.83
CA VAL A 134 5.72 1.16 -12.13
C VAL A 134 5.30 0.10 -13.14
N ALA A 135 4.47 0.44 -14.12
CA ALA A 135 4.05 -0.46 -15.19
C ALA A 135 5.25 -0.97 -16.03
N GLU A 136 6.13 -0.07 -16.48
CA GLU A 136 7.32 -0.45 -17.27
C GLU A 136 8.26 -1.38 -16.49
N ARG A 137 8.51 -1.09 -15.20
CA ARG A 137 9.33 -1.94 -14.34
C ARG A 137 8.68 -3.30 -14.12
N THR A 138 7.36 -3.31 -13.96
CA THR A 138 6.58 -4.54 -13.78
C THR A 138 6.68 -5.40 -15.05
N GLU A 139 6.42 -4.82 -16.22
CA GLU A 139 6.55 -5.48 -17.52
C GLU A 139 7.93 -6.14 -17.71
N LYS A 140 9.01 -5.44 -17.36
CA LYS A 140 10.38 -6.01 -17.40
C LYS A 140 10.54 -7.27 -16.54
N VAL A 141 9.88 -7.34 -15.38
CA VAL A 141 9.89 -8.55 -14.54
C VAL A 141 9.09 -9.67 -15.20
N TYR A 142 7.91 -9.37 -15.73
CA TYR A 142 7.09 -10.35 -16.45
C TYR A 142 7.83 -10.92 -17.67
N ASP A 143 8.44 -10.07 -18.50
CA ASP A 143 9.27 -10.47 -19.64
C ASP A 143 10.44 -11.37 -19.23
N LYS A 144 11.08 -11.04 -18.11
CA LYS A 144 12.18 -11.84 -17.57
C LYS A 144 11.69 -13.21 -17.14
N ILE A 145 10.57 -13.28 -16.42
CA ILE A 145 9.97 -14.55 -15.96
C ILE A 145 9.50 -15.38 -17.15
N TRP A 146 8.86 -14.75 -18.14
CA TRP A 146 8.37 -15.41 -19.35
C TRP A 146 9.49 -16.12 -20.13
N LYS A 147 10.69 -15.54 -20.14
CA LYS A 147 11.88 -16.11 -20.82
C LYS A 147 12.56 -17.20 -20.00
N LEU A 148 12.22 -17.38 -18.71
CA LEU A 148 12.79 -18.45 -17.89
C LEU A 148 12.21 -19.80 -18.32
N LYS A 149 13.08 -20.78 -18.54
CA LYS A 149 12.63 -22.15 -18.75
C LYS A 149 12.00 -22.68 -17.46
N THR A 150 10.86 -23.34 -17.58
CA THR A 150 10.26 -24.06 -16.47
C THR A 150 11.19 -25.20 -16.05
N PRO A 151 11.61 -25.26 -14.77
CA PRO A 151 12.48 -26.32 -14.30
C PRO A 151 11.75 -27.67 -14.37
N PRO A 152 12.45 -28.77 -14.71
CA PRO A 152 11.85 -30.09 -14.75
C PRO A 152 11.31 -30.51 -13.38
N LEU A 153 10.35 -31.44 -13.36
CA LEU A 153 9.67 -31.91 -12.14
C LEU A 153 10.67 -32.31 -11.03
N MET A 154 11.75 -33.02 -11.39
CA MET A 154 12.76 -33.48 -10.44
C MET A 154 13.46 -32.31 -9.74
N GLU A 155 13.78 -31.26 -10.48
CA GLU A 155 14.41 -30.07 -9.92
C GLU A 155 13.44 -29.29 -9.03
N ARG A 156 12.16 -29.22 -9.42
CA ARG A 156 11.11 -28.62 -8.59
C ARG A 156 10.95 -29.37 -7.26
N LEU A 157 10.83 -30.70 -7.30
CA LEU A 157 10.74 -31.55 -6.10
C LEU A 157 11.97 -31.37 -5.18
N ARG A 158 13.17 -31.32 -5.74
CA ARG A 158 14.39 -31.05 -4.96
C ARG A 158 14.35 -29.68 -4.26
N ARG A 159 13.88 -28.64 -4.97
CA ARG A 159 13.72 -27.29 -4.39
C ARG A 159 12.70 -27.28 -3.26
N TYR A 160 11.53 -27.91 -3.45
CA TYR A 160 10.49 -27.99 -2.43
C TYR A 160 10.94 -28.77 -1.20
N TYR A 161 11.65 -29.89 -1.37
CA TYR A 161 12.19 -30.67 -0.26
C TYR A 161 13.15 -29.82 0.60
N GLY A 162 13.83 -28.84 0.00
CA GLY A 162 14.71 -27.89 0.69
C GLY A 162 14.00 -26.84 1.56
N CYS A 163 12.67 -26.68 1.47
CA CYS A 163 11.91 -25.66 2.21
C CYS A 163 11.63 -26.00 3.69
N GLY A 164 12.30 -27.01 4.25
CA GLY A 164 12.20 -27.39 5.66
C GLY A 164 11.80 -28.86 5.88
N ILE A 165 12.09 -29.38 7.08
CA ILE A 165 11.99 -30.82 7.40
C ILE A 165 10.58 -31.39 7.20
N TRP A 166 9.56 -30.63 7.61
CA TRP A 166 8.15 -31.02 7.51
C TRP A 166 7.46 -30.37 6.31
N ALA A 167 7.57 -29.04 6.18
CA ALA A 167 6.94 -28.29 5.10
C ALA A 167 7.40 -28.76 3.71
N GLY A 168 8.69 -29.05 3.53
CA GLY A 168 9.21 -29.51 2.25
C GLY A 168 8.66 -30.88 1.82
N LYS A 169 8.49 -31.81 2.76
CA LYS A 169 7.85 -33.10 2.49
C LYS A 169 6.39 -32.93 2.07
N ILE A 170 5.65 -32.06 2.76
CA ILE A 170 4.25 -31.74 2.42
C ILE A 170 4.19 -31.14 1.01
N PHE A 171 5.03 -30.15 0.69
CA PHE A 171 5.06 -29.55 -0.65
C PHE A 171 5.40 -30.57 -1.75
N CYS A 172 6.32 -31.49 -1.52
CA CYS A 172 6.60 -32.56 -2.48
C CYS A 172 5.40 -33.47 -2.72
N VAL A 173 4.63 -33.82 -1.68
CA VAL A 173 3.42 -34.63 -1.80
C VAL A 173 2.35 -33.87 -2.60
N VAL A 174 2.09 -32.61 -2.26
CA VAL A 174 1.14 -31.75 -3.01
C VAL A 174 1.53 -31.67 -4.48
N MET A 175 2.81 -31.42 -4.78
CA MET A 175 3.29 -31.37 -6.16
C MET A 175 3.18 -32.68 -6.92
N ALA A 176 3.35 -33.82 -6.24
CA ALA A 176 3.15 -35.13 -6.85
C ALA A 176 1.68 -35.36 -7.19
N VAL A 177 0.77 -35.00 -6.28
CA VAL A 177 -0.68 -35.08 -6.51
C VAL A 177 -1.10 -34.17 -7.66
N ASP A 178 -0.65 -32.91 -7.67
CA ASP A 178 -0.92 -31.96 -8.75
C ASP A 178 -0.41 -32.47 -10.11
N TYR A 179 0.77 -33.10 -10.14
CA TYR A 179 1.32 -33.68 -11.36
C TYR A 179 0.51 -34.88 -11.86
N LEU A 180 0.07 -35.76 -10.97
CA LEU A 180 -0.81 -36.88 -11.32
C LEU A 180 -2.17 -36.39 -11.82
N PHE A 181 -2.73 -35.38 -11.16
CA PHE A 181 -3.97 -34.74 -11.58
C PHE A 181 -3.82 -34.09 -12.95
N TRP A 182 -2.72 -33.36 -13.19
CA TRP A 182 -2.41 -32.79 -14.49
C TRP A 182 -2.27 -33.86 -15.59
N ARG A 183 -1.60 -34.98 -15.31
CA ARG A 183 -1.51 -36.12 -16.26
C ARG A 183 -2.86 -36.75 -16.55
N PHE A 184 -3.73 -36.86 -15.55
CA PHE A 184 -5.10 -37.32 -15.74
C PHE A 184 -5.91 -36.34 -16.61
N LEU A 185 -5.76 -35.03 -16.40
CA LEU A 185 -6.40 -34.01 -17.23
C LEU A 185 -5.87 -34.02 -18.67
N GLU A 186 -4.56 -34.17 -18.87
CA GLU A 186 -3.95 -34.29 -20.20
C GLU A 186 -4.46 -35.53 -20.97
N TRP A 187 -4.78 -36.60 -20.25
CA TRP A 187 -5.41 -37.78 -20.83
C TRP A 187 -6.89 -37.56 -21.20
N LEU A 188 -7.64 -36.82 -20.38
CA LEU A 188 -9.06 -36.56 -20.60
C LEU A 188 -9.31 -35.44 -21.63
N PHE A 189 -8.43 -34.44 -21.64
CA PHE A 189 -8.45 -33.24 -22.48
C PHE A 189 -7.03 -33.01 -23.04
N PRO A 190 -6.69 -33.64 -24.17
CA PRO A 190 -5.37 -33.51 -24.77
C PRO A 190 -5.05 -32.05 -25.06
N ALA A 191 -3.87 -31.59 -24.65
CA ALA A 191 -3.47 -30.20 -24.84
C ALA A 191 -3.44 -29.78 -26.32
N ASP A 192 -3.19 -30.72 -27.22
CA ASP A 192 -3.16 -30.50 -28.68
C ASP A 192 -4.55 -30.19 -29.26
N GLU A 193 -5.63 -30.54 -28.55
CA GLU A 193 -7.02 -30.27 -28.95
C GLU A 193 -7.57 -28.96 -28.34
N ILE A 194 -6.78 -28.28 -27.50
CA ILE A 194 -7.19 -27.05 -26.83
C ILE A 194 -6.70 -25.85 -27.62
N ASP A 195 -7.64 -24.98 -28.03
CA ASP A 195 -7.32 -23.72 -28.68
C ASP A 195 -6.43 -22.84 -27.78
N ILE A 196 -5.26 -22.47 -28.32
CA ILE A 196 -4.33 -21.58 -27.64
C ILE A 196 -4.89 -20.16 -27.72
N ALA A 197 -5.03 -19.51 -26.57
CA ALA A 197 -5.45 -18.12 -26.50
C ALA A 197 -4.53 -17.24 -27.38
N PRO A 198 -5.10 -16.44 -28.30
CA PRO A 198 -4.30 -15.58 -29.15
C PRO A 198 -3.50 -14.60 -28.30
N ALA A 199 -2.22 -14.39 -28.66
CA ALA A 199 -1.40 -13.40 -28.00
C ALA A 199 -2.02 -12.01 -28.15
N PHE A 200 -1.88 -11.18 -27.10
CA PHE A 200 -2.34 -9.80 -27.15
C PHE A 200 -1.70 -9.07 -28.36
N PRO A 201 -2.48 -8.38 -29.22
CA PRO A 201 -1.97 -7.83 -30.47
C PRO A 201 -1.20 -6.52 -30.23
N TYR A 202 -0.02 -6.61 -29.61
CA TYR A 202 0.83 -5.45 -29.27
C TYR A 202 1.09 -4.51 -30.45
N GLN A 203 1.20 -5.04 -31.67
CA GLN A 203 1.43 -4.26 -32.90
C GLN A 203 0.32 -3.25 -33.19
N LYS A 204 -0.94 -3.53 -32.78
CA LYS A 204 -2.09 -2.63 -33.00
C LYS A 204 -2.08 -1.41 -32.08
N TYR A 205 -1.36 -1.49 -30.97
CA TYR A 205 -1.36 -0.47 -29.90
C TYR A 205 0.00 0.20 -29.68
N ARG A 206 1.02 -0.20 -30.45
CA ARG A 206 2.32 0.46 -30.47
C ARG A 206 2.19 1.77 -31.26
N LYS A 207 2.07 2.89 -30.54
CA LYS A 207 2.15 4.24 -31.13
C LYS A 207 3.57 4.56 -31.58
#